data_AF-A0A7S1N3F7-F1
#
_entry.id   AF-A0A7S1N3F7-F1
#
_cell.length_a   1.000
_cell.length_b   1.000
_cell.length_c   1.000
_cell.angle_alpha   90.00
_cell.angle_beta   90.00
_cell.angle_gamma   90.00
#
_symmetry.space_group_name_H-M   'P 1'
#
loop_
_entity.id
_entity.type
_entity.pdbx_description
1 polymer ?
#
loop_
_entity_poly.entity_id
_entity_poly.type
_entity_poly.pdbx_seq_one_letter_code
_entity_poly.pdbx_strand_id
1 'polypeptide(L)'
;VDMCHLPFIPMPDTYPVYPSRMQFVHYLQSYQRMLGLDVRLRTCVTRAAKTPDGRWEVHAHDAERGQTVVYRSSVLVIANGMFTKAHIPEIPGRDSYKGQVLHSSEYKTGAAFAGGRVLVVGMGNSGAEIACDLWEQGARPTILQRSPSPLIPRWLVGVTQQVLYRPLWQAALERDPALFWEVVDAVHLWLVRRSFGDVEALGLQLSDRPPVKGWRDMFSAATMDIGTVELVRRKENDIVKE
;
A
#
# COMPACT_ATOMS: atom_id res chain seq x y z
N VAL A 1 12.21 10.29 12.69
CA VAL A 1 11.44 9.76 11.53
C VAL A 1 10.07 9.36 12.08
N ASP A 2 9.04 10.14 11.80
CA ASP A 2 7.99 10.43 12.81
C ASP A 2 6.56 10.23 12.27
N MET A 3 6.32 9.22 11.40
CA MET A 3 5.06 9.20 10.61
C MET A 3 4.32 7.88 10.51
N CYS A 4 4.92 6.75 10.88
CA CYS A 4 4.25 5.44 10.82
C CYS A 4 4.30 4.68 12.16
N HIS A 5 4.77 5.32 13.24
CA HIS A 5 4.79 4.71 14.56
C HIS A 5 3.42 4.87 15.24
N LEU A 6 3.09 3.93 16.12
CA LEU A 6 1.92 4.00 16.96
C LEU A 6 2.11 5.07 18.06
N PRO A 7 1.00 5.60 18.62
CA PRO A 7 1.06 6.61 19.67
C PRO A 7 1.97 6.19 20.84
N PHE A 8 2.56 7.17 21.52
CA PHE A 8 3.39 7.00 22.73
C PHE A 8 4.77 6.35 22.54
N ILE A 9 4.95 5.47 21.55
CA ILE A 9 6.21 4.73 21.37
C ILE A 9 6.76 4.98 19.96
N PRO A 10 7.82 5.78 19.80
CA PRO A 10 8.45 5.99 18.50
C PRO A 10 9.13 4.71 18.01
N MET A 11 9.35 4.62 16.69
CA MET A 11 10.23 3.58 16.14
C MET A 11 11.69 3.85 16.57
N PRO A 12 12.54 2.81 16.67
CA PRO A 12 13.96 3.00 16.96
C PRO A 12 14.65 3.89 15.92
N ASP A 13 15.52 4.80 16.38
CA ASP A 13 16.30 5.69 15.49
C ASP A 13 17.29 4.94 14.59
N THR A 14 17.57 3.67 14.91
CA THR A 14 18.38 2.77 14.08
C THR A 14 17.63 2.24 12.86
N TYR A 15 16.31 2.41 12.78
CA TYR A 15 15.54 1.98 11.63
C TYR A 15 15.72 2.97 10.47
N PRO A 16 15.82 2.47 9.23
CA PRO A 16 15.80 3.35 8.07
C PRO A 16 14.44 4.07 7.97
N VAL A 17 14.41 5.15 7.20
CA VAL A 17 13.18 5.93 6.99
C VAL A 17 12.00 5.07 6.52
N TYR A 18 12.27 4.06 5.69
CA TYR A 18 11.33 3.02 5.29
C TYR A 18 11.76 1.68 5.92
N PRO A 19 11.19 1.29 7.07
CA PRO A 19 11.55 0.05 7.72
C PRO A 19 11.14 -1.16 6.87
N SER A 20 11.93 -2.22 6.92
CA SER A 20 11.56 -3.51 6.36
C SER A 20 10.32 -4.09 7.06
N ARG A 21 9.65 -5.04 6.39
CA ARG A 21 8.54 -5.81 6.98
C ARG A 21 8.90 -6.38 8.35
N MET A 22 10.09 -6.97 8.49
CA MET A 22 10.50 -7.61 9.74
C MET A 22 10.80 -6.59 10.85
N GLN A 23 11.42 -5.46 10.51
CA GLN A 23 11.60 -4.35 11.45
C GLN A 23 10.25 -3.85 11.98
N PHE A 24 9.26 -3.65 11.10
CA PHE A 24 7.93 -3.22 11.52
C PHE A 24 7.22 -4.26 12.40
N VAL A 25 7.33 -5.56 12.08
CA VAL A 25 6.82 -6.64 12.94
C VAL A 25 7.47 -6.61 14.32
N HIS A 26 8.80 -6.46 14.40
CA HIS A 26 9.51 -6.36 15.68
C HIS A 26 9.09 -5.12 16.48
N TYR A 27 8.83 -4.00 15.80
CA TYR A 27 8.28 -2.80 16.42
C TYR A 27 6.90 -3.07 17.05
N LEU A 28 5.96 -3.69 16.32
CA LEU A 28 4.63 -4.03 16.84
C LEU A 28 4.68 -5.00 18.04
N GLN A 29 5.56 -6.00 17.99
CA GLN A 29 5.77 -6.92 19.11
C GLN A 29 6.35 -6.21 20.34
N SER A 30 7.25 -5.24 20.12
CA SER A 30 7.82 -4.43 21.20
C SER A 30 6.76 -3.50 21.79
N TYR A 31 5.94 -2.88 20.95
CA TYR A 31 4.80 -2.06 21.36
C TYR A 31 3.83 -2.82 22.27
N GLN A 32 3.45 -4.05 21.87
CA GLN A 32 2.62 -4.93 22.68
C GLN A 32 3.23 -5.17 24.07
N ARG A 33 4.53 -5.52 24.12
CA ARG A 33 5.22 -5.80 25.39
C ARG A 33 5.35 -4.57 26.28
N MET A 34 5.75 -3.44 25.71
CA MET A 34 5.99 -2.19 26.47
C MET A 34 4.72 -1.64 27.12
N LEU A 35 3.57 -1.80 26.46
CA LEU A 35 2.27 -1.36 26.99
C LEU A 35 1.51 -2.48 27.72
N GLY A 36 2.06 -3.68 27.83
CA GLY A 36 1.40 -4.82 28.48
C GLY A 36 0.05 -5.19 27.85
N LEU A 37 -0.08 -5.07 26.53
CA LEU A 37 -1.35 -5.32 25.84
C LEU A 37 -1.66 -6.83 25.81
N ASP A 38 -2.85 -7.21 26.28
CA ASP A 38 -3.36 -8.58 26.20
C ASP A 38 -3.86 -8.89 24.78
N VAL A 39 -2.93 -9.19 23.87
CA VAL A 39 -3.23 -9.57 22.49
C VAL A 39 -3.23 -11.08 22.36
N ARG A 40 -4.39 -11.64 21.99
CA ARG A 40 -4.54 -13.08 21.71
C ARG A 40 -4.36 -13.34 20.22
N LEU A 41 -3.18 -13.85 19.86
CA LEU A 41 -2.90 -14.33 18.50
C LEU A 41 -3.56 -15.70 18.26
N ARG A 42 -3.61 -16.12 16.99
CA ARG A 42 -4.20 -17.42 16.57
C ARG A 42 -5.63 -17.65 17.07
N THR A 43 -6.34 -16.56 17.35
CA THR A 43 -7.71 -16.54 17.85
C THR A 43 -8.58 -15.88 16.78
N CYS A 44 -9.36 -16.68 16.05
CA CYS A 44 -10.17 -16.21 14.93
C CYS A 44 -11.60 -15.91 15.41
N VAL A 45 -12.03 -14.66 15.32
CA VAL A 45 -13.42 -14.28 15.60
C VAL A 45 -14.32 -14.83 14.50
N THR A 46 -15.28 -15.68 14.86
CA THR A 46 -16.20 -16.33 13.93
C THR A 46 -17.59 -15.70 13.93
N ARG A 47 -17.99 -15.08 15.05
CA ARG A 47 -19.28 -14.39 15.17
C ARG A 47 -19.21 -13.30 16.23
N ALA A 48 -19.87 -12.18 15.96
CA ALA A 48 -20.14 -11.15 16.96
C ALA A 48 -21.61 -10.73 16.85
N ALA A 49 -22.31 -10.69 17.97
CA ALA A 49 -23.72 -10.29 18.02
C ALA A 49 -24.03 -9.52 19.30
N LYS A 50 -25.01 -8.61 19.23
CA LYS A 50 -25.49 -7.89 20.40
C LYS A 50 -26.51 -8.75 21.15
N THR A 51 -26.36 -8.88 22.45
CA THR A 51 -27.26 -9.62 23.33
C THR A 51 -28.45 -8.74 23.76
N PRO A 52 -29.55 -9.32 24.29
CA PRO A 52 -30.72 -8.55 24.74
C PRO A 52 -30.41 -7.52 25.83
N ASP A 53 -29.40 -7.76 26.67
CA ASP A 53 -28.93 -6.82 27.69
C ASP A 53 -28.00 -5.73 27.12
N GLY A 54 -27.87 -5.64 25.80
CA GLY A 54 -27.16 -4.57 25.09
C GLY A 54 -25.65 -4.73 25.00
N ARG A 55 -25.08 -5.83 25.50
CA ARG A 55 -23.65 -6.16 25.39
C ARG A 55 -23.33 -6.88 24.08
N TRP A 56 -22.06 -6.95 23.72
CA TRP A 56 -21.55 -7.78 22.63
C TRP A 56 -21.18 -9.15 23.15
N GLU A 57 -21.61 -10.19 22.45
CA GLU A 57 -21.13 -11.55 22.59
C GLU A 57 -20.30 -11.91 21.36
N VAL A 58 -19.03 -12.25 21.58
CA VAL A 58 -18.05 -12.52 20.53
C VAL A 58 -17.57 -13.96 20.67
N HIS A 59 -17.82 -14.77 19.65
CA HIS A 59 -17.35 -16.14 19.55
C HIS A 59 -16.03 -16.13 18.80
N ALA A 60 -14.99 -16.72 19.39
CA ALA A 60 -13.69 -16.83 18.75
C ALA A 60 -13.13 -18.25 18.90
N HIS A 61 -12.56 -18.77 17.82
CA HIS A 61 -11.88 -20.05 17.81
C HIS A 61 -10.39 -19.86 18.12
N ASP A 62 -9.94 -20.40 19.24
CA ASP A 62 -8.53 -20.47 19.64
C ASP A 62 -7.91 -21.71 19.00
N ALA A 63 -7.06 -21.49 17.99
CA ALA A 63 -6.44 -22.58 17.23
C ALA A 63 -5.35 -23.31 18.02
N GLU A 64 -4.75 -22.68 19.05
CA GLU A 64 -3.74 -23.36 19.88
C GLU A 64 -4.38 -24.34 20.85
N ARG A 65 -5.55 -23.98 21.39
CA ARG A 65 -6.32 -24.82 22.31
C ARG A 65 -7.36 -25.70 21.61
N GLY A 66 -7.62 -25.46 20.33
CA GLY A 66 -8.64 -26.16 19.55
C GLY A 66 -10.07 -25.94 20.05
N GLN A 67 -10.34 -24.81 20.72
CA GLN A 67 -11.61 -24.57 21.41
C GLN A 67 -12.23 -23.24 21.03
N THR A 68 -13.56 -23.16 21.13
CA THR A 68 -14.29 -21.89 21.00
C THR A 68 -14.39 -21.21 22.36
N VAL A 69 -14.01 -19.93 22.41
CA VAL A 69 -14.14 -19.06 23.58
C VAL A 69 -15.18 -17.99 23.28
N VAL A 70 -16.02 -17.69 24.26
CA VAL A 70 -17.04 -16.64 24.18
C VAL A 70 -16.64 -15.47 25.07
N TYR A 71 -16.47 -14.31 24.48
CA TYR A 71 -16.18 -13.06 25.17
C TYR A 71 -17.43 -12.19 25.26
N ARG A 72 -17.57 -11.46 26.37
CA ARG A 72 -18.62 -10.46 26.54
C ARG A 72 -18.01 -9.09 26.82
N SER A 73 -18.44 -8.08 26.08
CA SER A 73 -17.96 -6.71 26.23
C SER A 73 -19.09 -5.69 26.04
N SER A 74 -18.93 -4.49 26.59
CA SER A 74 -19.85 -3.37 26.32
C SER A 74 -19.58 -2.74 24.95
N VAL A 75 -18.34 -2.81 24.46
CA VAL A 75 -17.88 -2.18 23.23
C VAL A 75 -17.18 -3.23 22.36
N LEU A 76 -17.42 -3.16 21.06
CA LEU A 76 -16.72 -3.91 20.03
C LEU A 76 -16.09 -2.92 19.05
N VAL A 77 -14.77 -3.04 18.86
CA VAL A 77 -14.04 -2.29 17.82
C VAL A 77 -13.65 -3.27 16.72
N ILE A 78 -14.06 -2.97 15.49
CA ILE A 78 -13.73 -3.80 14.32
C ILE A 78 -12.48 -3.23 13.67
N ALA A 79 -11.41 -4.03 13.63
CA ALA A 79 -10.10 -3.65 13.10
C ALA A 79 -9.48 -4.75 12.21
N ASN A 80 -10.32 -5.45 11.42
CA ASN A 80 -9.91 -6.57 10.56
C ASN A 80 -9.27 -6.16 9.22
N GLY A 81 -9.14 -4.85 8.95
CA GLY A 81 -8.54 -4.32 7.73
C GLY A 81 -9.42 -4.49 6.48
N MET A 82 -8.95 -3.95 5.34
CA MET A 82 -9.71 -3.91 4.08
C MET A 82 -9.07 -4.71 2.94
N PHE A 83 -7.79 -5.08 3.03
CA PHE A 83 -7.02 -5.70 1.94
C PHE A 83 -6.84 -7.22 2.12
N THR A 84 -7.87 -7.91 2.62
CA THR A 84 -7.78 -9.34 2.97
C THR A 84 -8.32 -10.28 1.89
N LYS A 85 -9.25 -9.82 1.06
CA LYS A 85 -9.84 -10.61 -0.03
C LYS A 85 -9.30 -10.13 -1.38
N ALA A 86 -8.67 -11.03 -2.12
CA ALA A 86 -8.23 -10.76 -3.48
C ALA A 86 -9.44 -10.44 -4.38
N HIS A 87 -9.29 -9.42 -5.22
CA HIS A 87 -10.24 -9.13 -6.29
C HIS A 87 -9.60 -9.49 -7.61
N ILE A 88 -10.05 -10.59 -8.22
CA ILE A 88 -9.61 -11.01 -9.54
C ILE A 88 -10.79 -10.77 -10.49
N PRO A 89 -10.68 -9.82 -11.44
CA PRO A 89 -11.75 -9.60 -12.41
C PRO A 89 -11.89 -10.80 -13.36
N GLU A 90 -13.04 -10.89 -14.03
CA GLU A 90 -13.20 -11.80 -15.15
C GLU A 90 -12.26 -11.37 -16.29
N ILE A 91 -11.43 -12.30 -16.76
CA ILE A 91 -10.46 -12.08 -17.83
C ILE A 91 -10.85 -13.00 -18.99
N PRO A 92 -11.36 -12.47 -20.11
CA PRO A 92 -11.68 -13.28 -21.28
C PRO A 92 -10.47 -14.10 -21.75
N GLY A 93 -10.68 -15.40 -21.99
CA GLY A 93 -9.61 -16.31 -22.42
C GLY A 93 -8.64 -16.74 -21.31
N ARG A 94 -8.89 -16.42 -20.03
CA ARG A 94 -8.06 -16.87 -18.91
C ARG A 94 -7.94 -18.39 -18.85
N ASP A 95 -9.03 -19.12 -19.05
CA ASP A 95 -9.05 -20.58 -18.92
C ASP A 95 -8.29 -21.31 -20.04
N SER A 96 -8.06 -20.64 -21.18
CA SER A 96 -7.27 -21.19 -22.28
C SER A 96 -5.79 -20.81 -22.19
N TYR A 97 -5.41 -19.91 -21.27
CA TYR A 97 -4.02 -19.53 -21.03
C TYR A 97 -3.27 -20.66 -20.32
N LYS A 98 -2.18 -21.12 -20.95
CA LYS A 98 -1.39 -22.26 -20.45
C LYS A 98 -0.32 -21.87 -19.43
N GLY A 99 -0.11 -20.58 -19.20
CA GLY A 99 0.86 -20.08 -18.21
C GLY A 99 0.24 -19.92 -16.83
N GLN A 100 1.06 -19.50 -15.88
CA GLN A 100 0.61 -19.23 -14.51
C GLN A 100 -0.10 -17.89 -14.43
N VAL A 101 -1.24 -17.85 -13.75
CA VAL A 101 -1.96 -16.63 -13.38
C VAL A 101 -2.10 -16.59 -11.88
N LEU A 102 -1.65 -15.51 -11.25
CA LEU A 102 -1.68 -15.32 -9.80
C LEU A 102 -2.13 -13.90 -9.45
N HIS A 103 -2.80 -13.75 -8.31
CA HIS A 103 -3.07 -12.42 -7.75
C HIS A 103 -1.86 -11.95 -6.91
N SER A 104 -1.70 -10.64 -6.73
CA SER A 104 -0.59 -10.05 -5.95
C SER A 104 -0.49 -10.58 -4.51
N SER A 105 -1.61 -11.01 -3.92
CA SER A 105 -1.65 -11.64 -2.59
C SER A 105 -0.92 -12.99 -2.52
N GLU A 106 -0.78 -13.67 -3.66
CA GLU A 106 -0.11 -14.98 -3.77
C GLU A 106 1.36 -14.82 -4.16
N TYR A 107 1.74 -13.67 -4.72
CA TYR A 107 3.12 -13.32 -5.06
C TYR A 107 4.02 -13.34 -3.82
N LYS A 108 5.25 -13.86 -3.98
CA LYS A 108 6.25 -13.92 -2.91
C LYS A 108 7.58 -13.30 -3.31
N THR A 109 8.06 -13.61 -4.50
CA THR A 109 9.35 -13.14 -5.02
C THR A 109 9.42 -13.33 -6.53
N GLY A 110 10.16 -12.43 -7.20
CA GLY A 110 10.41 -12.48 -8.63
C GLY A 110 11.30 -13.63 -9.07
N ALA A 111 12.05 -14.22 -8.14
CA ALA A 111 13.01 -15.31 -8.43
C ALA A 111 12.34 -16.53 -9.11
N ALA A 112 11.07 -16.79 -8.80
CA ALA A 112 10.30 -17.87 -9.42
C ALA A 112 10.02 -17.65 -10.92
N PHE A 113 10.24 -16.44 -11.43
CA PHE A 113 9.93 -16.02 -12.80
C PHE A 113 11.18 -15.62 -13.59
N ALA A 114 12.37 -15.86 -13.05
CA ALA A 114 13.65 -15.51 -13.67
C ALA A 114 13.75 -16.04 -15.12
N GLY A 115 14.17 -15.20 -16.07
CA GLY A 115 14.22 -15.50 -17.50
C GLY A 115 12.86 -15.54 -18.22
N GLY A 116 11.76 -15.51 -17.48
CA GLY A 116 10.40 -15.51 -18.00
C GLY A 116 9.92 -14.13 -18.45
N ARG A 117 8.84 -14.11 -19.24
CA ARG A 117 8.07 -12.90 -19.58
C ARG A 117 6.83 -12.86 -18.71
N VAL A 118 6.62 -11.75 -17.99
CA VAL A 118 5.52 -11.63 -17.02
C VAL A 118 4.69 -10.40 -17.32
N LEU A 119 3.37 -10.57 -17.48
CA LEU A 119 2.45 -9.45 -17.58
C LEU A 119 1.93 -9.09 -16.19
N VAL A 120 2.24 -7.89 -15.71
CA VAL A 120 1.72 -7.33 -14.46
C VAL A 120 0.47 -6.50 -14.80
N VAL A 121 -0.69 -6.94 -14.33
CA VAL A 121 -1.95 -6.24 -14.58
C VAL A 121 -2.24 -5.23 -13.48
N GLY A 122 -2.16 -3.94 -13.82
CA GLY A 122 -2.43 -2.81 -12.93
C GLY A 122 -1.17 -2.11 -12.39
N MET A 123 -1.24 -0.78 -12.33
CA MET A 123 -0.16 0.11 -11.85
C MET A 123 -0.48 0.69 -10.46
N GLY A 124 -1.00 -0.14 -9.56
CA GLY A 124 -1.08 0.21 -8.13
C GLY A 124 0.28 0.05 -7.43
N ASN A 125 0.38 0.42 -6.15
CA ASN A 125 1.60 0.20 -5.35
C ASN A 125 2.16 -1.22 -5.49
N SER A 126 1.32 -2.25 -5.27
CA SER A 126 1.79 -3.64 -5.42
C SER A 126 2.24 -3.99 -6.84
N GLY A 127 1.54 -3.50 -7.87
CA GLY A 127 1.90 -3.81 -9.26
C GLY A 127 3.25 -3.19 -9.65
N ALA A 128 3.48 -1.94 -9.27
CA ALA A 128 4.75 -1.25 -9.49
C ALA A 128 5.91 -1.95 -8.74
N GLU A 129 5.73 -2.26 -7.46
CA GLU A 129 6.76 -2.95 -6.66
C GLU A 129 7.05 -4.37 -7.17
N ILE A 130 6.02 -5.13 -7.58
CA ILE A 130 6.17 -6.47 -8.18
C ILE A 130 6.94 -6.39 -9.50
N ALA A 131 6.67 -5.39 -10.34
CA ALA A 131 7.39 -5.22 -11.60
C ALA A 131 8.89 -4.92 -11.35
N CYS A 132 9.22 -4.10 -10.35
CA CYS A 132 10.61 -3.89 -9.95
C CYS A 132 11.26 -5.18 -9.45
N ASP A 133 10.63 -5.89 -8.51
CA ASP A 133 11.19 -7.15 -7.96
C ASP A 133 11.34 -8.23 -9.04
N LEU A 134 10.39 -8.35 -9.97
CA LEU A 134 10.50 -9.26 -11.11
C LEU A 134 11.74 -8.94 -11.97
N TRP A 135 11.94 -7.67 -12.30
CA TRP A 135 13.08 -7.25 -13.10
C TRP A 135 14.41 -7.48 -12.35
N GLU A 136 14.49 -7.09 -11.08
CA GLU A 136 15.69 -7.28 -10.23
C GLU A 136 16.09 -8.75 -10.12
N GLN A 137 15.10 -9.65 -10.15
CA GLN A 137 15.29 -11.11 -10.11
C GLN A 137 15.48 -11.75 -11.49
N GLY A 138 15.62 -10.95 -12.55
CA GLY A 138 15.96 -11.40 -13.90
C GLY A 138 14.78 -11.84 -14.77
N ALA A 139 13.54 -11.56 -14.39
CA ALA A 139 12.38 -11.70 -15.26
C ALA A 139 12.27 -10.49 -16.22
N ARG A 140 11.35 -10.58 -17.19
CA ARG A 140 11.04 -9.49 -18.13
C ARG A 140 9.58 -9.06 -17.94
N PRO A 141 9.31 -8.11 -17.03
CA PRO A 141 7.95 -7.69 -16.76
C PRO A 141 7.45 -6.65 -17.78
N THR A 142 6.17 -6.77 -18.12
CA THR A 142 5.41 -5.78 -18.88
C THR A 142 4.25 -5.33 -18.01
N ILE A 143 4.02 -4.03 -17.86
CA ILE A 143 2.91 -3.52 -17.05
C ILE A 143 1.74 -3.14 -17.95
N LEU A 144 0.57 -3.71 -17.67
CA LEU A 144 -0.69 -3.33 -18.29
C LEU A 144 -1.35 -2.23 -17.45
N GLN A 145 -1.46 -1.03 -18.02
CA GLN A 145 -2.11 0.10 -17.38
C GLN A 145 -3.41 0.47 -18.12
N ARG A 146 -4.55 0.15 -17.49
CA ARG A 146 -5.89 0.47 -18.04
C ARG A 146 -6.30 1.93 -17.79
N SER A 147 -5.89 2.51 -16.67
CA SER A 147 -6.35 3.84 -16.26
C SER A 147 -5.21 4.71 -15.75
N PRO A 148 -5.29 6.04 -15.96
CA PRO A 148 -4.30 6.96 -15.44
C PRO A 148 -4.14 6.81 -13.93
N SER A 149 -2.90 6.68 -13.47
CA SER A 149 -2.58 6.47 -12.06
C SER A 149 -1.79 7.68 -11.55
N PRO A 150 -2.13 8.25 -10.38
CA PRO A 150 -1.29 9.26 -9.77
C PRO A 150 0.01 8.60 -9.31
N LEU A 151 1.14 9.03 -9.87
CA LEU A 151 2.48 8.53 -9.51
C LEU A 151 3.20 9.56 -8.64
N ILE A 152 3.86 9.06 -7.59
CA ILE A 152 4.58 9.91 -6.65
C ILE A 152 5.97 9.31 -6.38
N PRO A 153 7.07 10.07 -6.48
CA PRO A 153 8.39 9.52 -6.19
C PRO A 153 8.55 9.31 -4.68
N ARG A 154 9.14 8.18 -4.28
CA ARG A 154 9.46 7.89 -2.86
C ARG A 154 10.31 8.99 -2.22
N TRP A 155 11.26 9.53 -2.98
CA TRP A 155 12.15 10.61 -2.55
C TRP A 155 12.00 11.82 -3.46
N LEU A 156 11.72 12.98 -2.87
CA LEU A 156 11.73 14.28 -3.53
C LEU A 156 12.92 15.07 -2.98
N VAL A 157 13.92 15.37 -3.82
CA VAL A 157 15.08 16.20 -3.44
C VAL A 157 15.79 15.67 -2.17
N GLY A 158 15.91 14.35 -2.04
CA GLY A 158 16.58 13.70 -0.91
C GLY A 158 15.77 13.61 0.39
N VAL A 159 14.54 14.12 0.42
CA VAL A 159 13.61 13.99 1.54
C VAL A 159 12.36 13.20 1.14
N THR A 160 11.63 12.67 2.12
CA THR A 160 10.34 12.03 1.83
C THR A 160 9.28 13.10 1.57
N GLN A 161 8.31 12.76 0.73
CA GLN A 161 7.15 13.61 0.45
C GLN A 161 6.47 14.10 1.73
N GLN A 162 6.35 13.21 2.70
CA GLN A 162 5.67 13.49 3.95
C GLN A 162 6.44 14.52 4.81
N VAL A 163 7.78 14.51 4.78
CA VAL A 163 8.58 15.56 5.44
C VAL A 163 8.44 16.88 4.71
N LEU A 164 8.45 16.86 3.38
CA LEU A 164 8.29 18.05 2.55
C LEU A 164 6.93 18.73 2.76
N TYR A 165 5.86 17.94 2.86
CA TYR A 165 4.50 18.45 2.96
C TYR A 165 4.04 18.73 4.40
N ARG A 166 4.74 18.26 5.44
CA ARG A 166 4.39 18.52 6.85
C ARG A 166 4.22 20.00 7.23
N PRO A 167 5.16 20.92 6.92
CA PRO A 167 5.00 22.33 7.30
C PRO A 167 3.87 23.00 6.50
N LEU A 168 3.68 22.59 5.24
CA LEU A 168 2.55 23.01 4.43
C LEU A 168 1.25 22.56 5.10
N TRP A 169 1.13 21.27 5.45
CA TRP A 169 -0.05 20.71 6.12
C TRP A 169 -0.38 21.42 7.43
N GLN A 170 0.62 21.74 8.25
CA GLN A 170 0.40 22.50 9.49
C GLN A 170 -0.14 23.90 9.20
N ALA A 171 0.46 24.62 8.25
CA ALA A 171 -0.02 25.95 7.83
C ALA A 171 -1.43 25.92 7.20
N ALA A 172 -1.83 24.80 6.60
CA ALA A 172 -3.17 24.58 6.07
C ALA A 172 -4.24 24.51 7.13
N LEU A 173 -3.96 23.77 8.21
CA LEU A 173 -4.90 23.58 9.31
C LEU A 173 -5.18 24.91 10.02
N GLU A 174 -4.23 25.85 9.95
CA GLU A 174 -4.30 27.18 10.53
C GLU A 174 -4.92 28.23 9.60
N ARG A 175 -5.08 27.96 8.29
CA ARG A 175 -5.61 28.88 7.27
C ARG A 175 -6.83 28.28 6.56
N ASP A 176 -7.35 28.95 5.53
CA ASP A 176 -8.41 28.39 4.69
C ASP A 176 -7.94 27.07 4.04
N PRO A 177 -8.54 25.93 4.40
CA PRO A 177 -8.12 24.64 3.87
C PRO A 177 -8.27 24.56 2.35
N ALA A 178 -9.25 25.25 1.74
CA ALA A 178 -9.53 25.12 0.32
C ALA A 178 -8.37 25.61 -0.57
N LEU A 179 -7.87 26.82 -0.29
CA LEU A 179 -6.74 27.41 -1.02
C LEU A 179 -5.45 26.61 -0.81
N PHE A 180 -5.28 26.03 0.37
CA PHE A 180 -4.12 25.20 0.67
C PHE A 180 -3.99 23.99 -0.26
N TRP A 181 -5.09 23.26 -0.47
CA TRP A 181 -5.08 22.03 -1.26
C TRP A 181 -4.70 22.32 -2.71
N GLU A 182 -5.23 23.40 -3.29
CA GLU A 182 -4.90 23.79 -4.67
C GLU A 182 -3.40 24.11 -4.84
N VAL A 183 -2.81 24.82 -3.87
CA VAL A 183 -1.39 25.16 -3.89
C VAL A 183 -0.52 23.90 -3.71
N VAL A 184 -0.85 23.03 -2.75
CA VAL A 184 -0.10 21.78 -2.54
C VAL A 184 -0.17 20.89 -3.75
N ASP A 185 -1.34 20.71 -4.33
CA ASP A 185 -1.50 19.87 -5.51
C ASP A 185 -0.76 20.45 -6.72
N ALA A 186 -0.78 21.77 -6.93
CA ALA A 186 -0.01 22.41 -7.99
C ALA A 186 1.52 22.22 -7.81
N VAL A 187 2.02 22.45 -6.59
CA VAL A 187 3.44 22.25 -6.24
C VAL A 187 3.83 20.77 -6.38
N HIS A 188 2.96 19.86 -5.92
CA HIS A 188 3.18 18.43 -6.01
C HIS A 188 3.24 17.96 -7.47
N LEU A 189 2.26 18.33 -8.30
CA LEU A 189 2.25 17.99 -9.72
C LEU A 189 3.48 18.55 -10.44
N TRP A 190 3.88 19.79 -10.11
CA TRP A 190 5.11 20.38 -10.64
C TRP A 190 6.35 19.56 -10.25
N LEU A 191 6.48 19.18 -8.99
CA LEU A 191 7.60 18.36 -8.49
C LEU A 191 7.62 16.97 -9.13
N VAL A 192 6.46 16.33 -9.29
CA VAL A 192 6.31 15.01 -9.94
C VAL A 192 6.73 15.11 -11.41
N ARG A 193 6.20 16.09 -12.16
CA ARG A 193 6.59 16.34 -13.55
C ARG A 193 8.07 16.65 -13.68
N ARG A 194 8.65 17.38 -12.73
CA ARG A 194 10.09 17.71 -12.74
C ARG A 194 10.97 16.51 -12.39
N SER A 195 10.50 15.62 -11.52
CA SER A 195 11.25 14.43 -11.06
C SER A 195 11.24 13.32 -12.09
N PHE A 196 10.09 13.06 -12.72
CA PHE A 196 9.98 12.00 -13.71
C PHE A 196 10.17 12.48 -15.17
N GLY A 197 10.15 13.80 -15.42
CA GLY A 197 10.17 14.33 -16.79
C GLY A 197 8.89 14.00 -17.55
N ASP A 198 9.00 13.88 -18.88
CA ASP A 198 7.89 13.46 -19.73
C ASP A 198 7.71 11.93 -19.67
N VAL A 199 6.83 11.49 -18.76
CA VAL A 199 6.49 10.07 -18.60
C VAL A 199 5.44 9.59 -19.60
N GLU A 200 4.72 10.49 -20.26
CA GLU A 200 3.77 10.09 -21.30
C GLU A 200 4.51 9.57 -22.53
N ALA A 201 5.68 10.15 -22.83
CA ALA A 201 6.63 9.63 -23.81
C ALA A 201 7.13 8.21 -23.48
N LEU A 202 7.04 7.78 -22.21
CA LEU A 202 7.36 6.42 -21.74
C LEU A 202 6.17 5.46 -21.78
N GLY A 203 5.00 5.92 -22.28
CA GLY A 203 3.79 5.12 -22.34
C GLY A 203 2.99 5.06 -21.03
N LEU A 204 3.42 5.75 -19.97
CA LEU A 204 2.66 5.88 -18.73
C LEU A 204 1.47 6.82 -18.91
N GLN A 205 0.36 6.52 -18.23
CA GLN A 205 -0.75 7.46 -18.10
C GLN A 205 -0.72 8.08 -16.70
N LEU A 206 -0.35 9.35 -16.59
CA LEU A 206 -0.48 10.09 -15.33
C LEU A 206 -1.92 10.56 -15.15
N SER A 207 -2.42 10.41 -13.93
CA SER A 207 -3.67 11.07 -13.58
C SER A 207 -3.43 12.57 -13.45
N ASP A 208 -4.24 13.39 -14.13
CA ASP A 208 -4.35 14.84 -13.89
C ASP A 208 -5.04 15.16 -12.56
N ARG A 209 -5.48 14.13 -11.82
CA ARG A 209 -6.15 14.32 -10.56
C ARG A 209 -5.17 14.81 -9.50
N PRO A 210 -5.57 15.81 -8.72
CA PRO A 210 -4.76 16.29 -7.62
C PRO A 210 -4.56 15.15 -6.60
N PRO A 211 -3.31 14.73 -6.32
CA PRO A 211 -3.06 13.55 -5.50
C PRO A 211 -3.59 13.74 -4.08
N VAL A 212 -3.51 14.94 -3.48
CA VAL A 212 -3.98 15.15 -2.10
C VAL A 212 -5.50 15.15 -2.01
N LYS A 213 -6.19 15.73 -3.00
CA LYS A 213 -7.66 15.63 -3.12
C LYS A 213 -8.11 14.18 -3.34
N GLY A 214 -7.37 13.40 -4.14
CA GLY A 214 -7.62 11.98 -4.37
C GLY A 214 -7.49 11.09 -3.13
N TRP A 215 -6.59 11.43 -2.20
CA TRP A 215 -6.43 10.71 -0.93
C TRP A 215 -7.66 10.85 -0.04
N ARG A 216 -8.33 12.02 -0.07
CA ARG A 216 -9.51 12.30 0.74
C ARG A 216 -10.77 11.62 0.21
N ASP A 217 -10.93 11.60 -1.11
CA ASP A 217 -12.24 11.31 -1.71
C ASP A 217 -12.42 9.83 -2.11
N MET A 218 -11.38 8.97 -2.13
CA MET A 218 -11.54 7.69 -2.85
C MET A 218 -10.76 6.45 -2.39
N PHE A 219 -9.99 6.47 -1.30
CA PHE A 219 -9.07 5.34 -0.97
C PHE A 219 -8.14 4.95 -2.16
N SER A 220 -8.00 5.81 -3.17
CA SER A 220 -7.12 5.61 -4.32
C SER A 220 -5.76 6.16 -3.95
N ALA A 221 -4.97 5.35 -3.25
CA ALA A 221 -3.59 5.70 -2.93
C ALA A 221 -2.81 5.95 -4.22
N ALA A 222 -2.08 7.06 -4.26
CA ALA A 222 -1.12 7.28 -5.32
C ALA A 222 -0.06 6.17 -5.30
N THR A 223 0.37 5.75 -6.48
CA THR A 223 1.39 4.73 -6.63
C THR A 223 2.74 5.38 -6.33
N MET A 224 3.35 4.95 -5.24
CA MET A 224 4.69 5.35 -4.86
C MET A 224 5.68 4.66 -5.78
N ASP A 225 6.33 5.43 -6.62
CA ASP A 225 7.39 4.95 -7.47
C ASP A 225 8.68 4.78 -6.66
N ILE A 226 9.27 3.60 -6.82
CA ILE A 226 10.46 3.16 -6.11
C ILE A 226 11.62 2.86 -7.07
N GLY A 227 11.43 3.14 -8.37
CA GLY A 227 12.35 2.77 -9.45
C GLY A 227 11.65 2.29 -10.73
N THR A 228 10.33 2.04 -10.70
CA THR A 228 9.55 1.53 -11.84
C THR A 228 9.68 2.43 -13.06
N VAL A 229 9.55 3.74 -12.88
CA VAL A 229 9.65 4.72 -13.98
C VAL A 229 11.04 4.71 -14.61
N GLU A 230 12.09 4.54 -13.81
CA GLU A 230 13.47 4.48 -14.31
C GLU A 230 13.73 3.20 -15.10
N LEU A 231 13.20 2.05 -14.66
CA LEU A 231 13.29 0.79 -15.41
C LEU A 231 12.60 0.89 -16.77
N VAL A 232 11.44 1.53 -16.82
CA VAL A 232 10.73 1.77 -18.09
C VAL A 232 11.55 2.69 -18.99
N ARG A 233 12.14 3.75 -18.43
CA ARG A 233 13.00 4.68 -19.18
C ARG A 233 14.22 3.99 -19.80
N ARG A 234 14.80 3.01 -19.11
CA ARG A 234 15.94 2.20 -19.61
C ARG A 234 15.55 1.17 -20.66
N LYS A 235 14.26 1.07 -21.03
CA LYS A 235 13.69 0.00 -21.88
C LYS A 235 13.93 -1.39 -21.31
N GLU A 236 14.03 -1.46 -19.99
CA GLU A 236 14.22 -2.68 -19.23
C GLU A 236 12.87 -3.31 -18.85
N ASN A 237 11.82 -2.49 -18.81
CA ASN A 237 10.41 -2.87 -18.68
C ASN A 237 9.57 -2.18 -19.75
N ASP A 238 8.57 -2.90 -20.27
CA ASP A 238 7.61 -2.35 -21.24
C ASP A 238 6.28 -1.99 -20.57
N ILE A 239 5.57 -0.99 -21.10
CA ILE A 239 4.22 -0.64 -20.68
C ILE A 239 3.28 -0.78 -21.86
N VAL A 240 2.18 -1.50 -21.63
CA VAL A 240 1.11 -1.68 -22.61
C VAL A 240 -0.15 -1.00 -22.09
N LYS A 241 -0.82 -0.28 -22.98
CA LYS A 241 -2.11 0.39 -22.74
C LYS A 241 -3.23 -0.52 -23.23
N GLU A 242 -4.34 -0.53 -22.49
CA GLU A 242 -5.61 -1.14 -22.89
C GLU A 242 -6.70 -0.08 -22.97
#